data_AF-A0A0K2RFY0-F1
#
_entry.id   AF-A0A0K2RFY0-F1
#
_cell.length_a   1.000
_cell.length_b   1.000
_cell.length_c   1.000
_cell.angle_alpha   90.00
_cell.angle_beta   90.00
_cell.angle_gamma   90.00
#
_symmetry.space_group_name_H-M   'P 1'
#
loop_
_entity.id
_entity.type
_entity.pdbx_description
1 polymer ?
#
loop_
_entity_poly.entity_id
_entity_poly.type
_entity_poly.pdbx_seq_one_letter_code
_entity_poly.pdbx_strand_id
1 'polypeptide(L)'
;MAATNIEVWQLGTVVEVRNVATDIQRIVIEPSRPKKAEPGSHIDVMVNIDGHEDKRSYSIVESSEDGTRLAISVLKAPLSRGGSLFIHTLEPGDQLEITQPLQNFPLRVGAGRYILLAGVSASRP
;
A
#
# COMPACT_ATOMS: atom_id res chain seq x y z
N MET A 1 20.03 8.04 19.73
CA MET A 1 20.14 8.61 18.36
C MET A 1 18.83 8.33 17.66
N ALA A 2 18.01 9.35 17.42
CA ALA A 2 16.73 9.18 16.73
C ALA A 2 17.03 8.87 15.26
N ALA A 3 16.66 7.69 14.79
CA ALA A 3 16.68 7.41 13.35
C ALA A 3 15.67 8.37 12.72
N THR A 4 16.17 9.43 12.09
CA THR A 4 15.36 10.31 11.26
C THR A 4 14.90 9.49 10.06
N ASN A 5 13.73 8.86 10.18
CA ASN A 5 13.09 8.18 9.06
C ASN A 5 12.60 9.29 8.12
N ILE A 6 13.45 9.74 7.20
CA ILE A 6 13.08 10.76 6.21
C ILE A 6 12.07 10.10 5.27
N GLU A 7 10.80 10.44 5.44
CA GLU A 7 9.72 10.08 4.53
C GLU A 7 9.91 10.89 3.24
N VAL A 8 10.16 10.20 2.12
CA VAL A 8 10.27 10.84 0.80
C VAL A 8 9.06 10.46 -0.01
N TRP A 9 8.28 11.48 -0.37
CA TRP A 9 7.15 11.37 -1.28
C TRP A 9 7.62 11.46 -2.74
N GLN A 10 6.95 10.72 -3.59
CA GLN A 10 7.23 10.59 -5.01
C GLN A 10 5.98 10.20 -5.78
N LEU A 11 5.99 10.38 -7.09
CA LEU A 11 4.95 9.83 -7.95
C LEU A 11 5.16 8.32 -8.16
N GLY A 12 4.06 7.58 -8.15
CA GLY A 12 3.97 6.20 -8.61
C GLY A 12 2.94 6.09 -9.72
N THR A 13 3.25 5.32 -10.76
CA THR A 13 2.31 5.04 -11.86
C THR A 13 1.73 3.65 -11.67
N VAL A 14 0.41 3.52 -11.68
CA VAL A 14 -0.25 2.21 -11.68
C VAL A 14 -0.01 1.55 -13.02
N VAL A 15 0.57 0.34 -13.03
CA VAL A 15 0.84 -0.40 -14.27
C VAL A 15 0.01 -1.67 -14.40
N GLU A 16 -0.54 -2.16 -13.30
CA GLU A 16 -1.43 -3.32 -13.29
C GLU A 16 -2.42 -3.22 -12.14
N VAL A 17 -3.68 -3.56 -12.42
CA VAL A 17 -4.72 -3.75 -11.41
C VAL A 17 -5.38 -5.09 -11.67
N ARG A 18 -5.44 -5.94 -10.63
CA ARG A 18 -6.00 -7.29 -10.74
C ARG A 18 -6.82 -7.65 -9.52
N ASN A 19 -8.05 -8.11 -9.73
CA ASN A 19 -8.84 -8.75 -8.68
C ASN A 19 -8.23 -10.12 -8.37
N VAL A 20 -7.78 -10.32 -7.13
CA VAL A 20 -7.15 -11.58 -6.69
C VAL A 20 -8.08 -12.43 -5.82
N ALA A 21 -9.08 -11.81 -5.19
CA ALA A 21 -10.16 -12.48 -4.48
C ALA A 21 -11.38 -11.55 -4.42
N THR A 22 -12.49 -12.03 -3.87
CA THR A 22 -13.66 -11.19 -3.55
C THR A 22 -13.21 -10.01 -2.70
N ASP A 23 -13.48 -8.79 -3.17
CA ASP A 23 -13.12 -7.53 -2.52
C ASP A 23 -11.62 -7.26 -2.35
N ILE A 24 -10.71 -8.06 -2.93
CA ILE A 24 -9.26 -7.83 -2.86
C ILE A 24 -8.70 -7.53 -4.24
N GLN A 25 -8.05 -6.38 -4.35
CA GLN A 25 -7.30 -5.98 -5.53
C GLN A 25 -5.81 -5.96 -5.26
N ARG A 26 -5.05 -6.54 -6.18
CA ARG A 26 -3.61 -6.37 -6.31
C ARG A 26 -3.35 -5.22 -7.26
N ILE A 27 -2.51 -4.29 -6.85
CA ILE A 27 -2.12 -3.13 -7.64
C ILE A 27 -0.61 -3.11 -7.74
N VAL A 28 -0.08 -3.03 -8.96
CA VAL A 28 1.34 -2.89 -9.24
C VAL A 28 1.61 -1.44 -9.61
N ILE A 29 2.62 -0.87 -8.95
CA ILE A 29 3.00 0.53 -9.06
C ILE A 29 4.47 0.61 -9.45
N GLU A 30 4.77 1.44 -10.44
CA GLU A 30 6.13 1.84 -10.81
C GLU A 30 6.47 3.19 -10.15
N PRO A 31 7.31 3.21 -9.09
CA PRO A 31 7.77 4.44 -8.46
C PRO A 31 8.72 5.21 -9.40
N SER A 32 8.57 6.55 -9.43
CA SER A 32 9.47 7.44 -10.18
C SER A 32 10.91 7.42 -9.70
N ARG A 33 11.14 7.06 -8.43
CA ARG A 33 12.46 6.82 -7.82
C ARG A 33 12.46 5.42 -7.21
N PRO A 34 12.81 4.40 -8.02
CA PRO A 34 12.92 3.01 -7.58
C PRO A 34 13.80 2.86 -6.34
N LYS A 35 13.32 2.05 -5.41
CA LYS A 35 14.05 1.69 -4.21
C LYS A 35 13.66 0.28 -3.80
N LYS A 36 14.65 -0.53 -3.47
CA LYS A 36 14.42 -1.88 -2.98
C LYS A 36 13.55 -1.86 -1.73
N ALA A 37 12.50 -2.68 -1.72
CA ALA A 37 11.67 -2.90 -0.55
C ALA A 37 12.21 -4.09 0.24
N GLU A 38 12.51 -3.89 1.51
CA GLU A 38 12.87 -5.00 2.40
C GLU A 38 11.59 -5.69 2.92
N PRO A 39 11.62 -7.00 3.25
CA PRO A 39 10.45 -7.70 3.74
C PRO A 39 9.79 -7.00 4.95
N GLY A 40 8.46 -6.88 4.92
CA GLY A 40 7.69 -6.14 5.94
C GLY A 40 7.63 -4.63 5.73
N SER A 41 8.15 -4.13 4.61
CA SER A 41 7.97 -2.72 4.21
C SER A 41 6.54 -2.41 3.79
N HIS A 42 6.17 -1.14 3.89
CA HIS A 42 4.92 -0.58 3.39
C HIS A 42 5.22 0.71 2.61
N ILE A 43 4.27 1.12 1.79
CA ILE A 43 4.21 2.48 1.26
C ILE A 43 3.02 3.19 1.88
N ASP A 44 3.14 4.49 2.03
CA ASP A 44 2.00 5.36 2.24
C ASP A 44 1.55 5.90 0.89
N VAL A 45 0.25 5.99 0.71
CA VAL A 45 -0.41 6.51 -0.48
C VAL A 45 -1.27 7.70 -0.07
N MET A 46 -1.16 8.80 -0.81
CA MET A 46 -2.08 9.91 -0.67
C MET A 46 -3.38 9.58 -1.39
N VAL A 47 -4.50 9.69 -0.68
CA VAL A 47 -5.83 9.47 -1.24
C VAL A 47 -6.67 10.73 -1.05
N ASN A 48 -7.44 11.09 -2.07
CA ASN A 48 -8.38 12.21 -1.98
C ASN A 48 -9.78 11.68 -1.69
N ILE A 49 -10.36 12.12 -0.57
CA ILE A 49 -11.67 11.70 -0.09
C ILE A 49 -12.48 12.96 0.18
N ASP A 50 -13.57 13.16 -0.56
CA ASP A 50 -14.46 14.31 -0.44
C ASP A 50 -13.72 15.68 -0.50
N GLY A 51 -12.65 15.76 -1.31
CA GLY A 51 -11.83 16.97 -1.44
C GLY A 51 -10.76 17.14 -0.36
N HIS A 52 -10.62 16.17 0.55
CA HIS A 52 -9.59 16.15 1.59
C HIS A 52 -8.53 15.10 1.29
N GLU A 53 -7.27 15.49 1.40
CA GLU A 53 -6.13 14.57 1.33
C GLU A 53 -6.01 13.80 2.64
N ASP A 54 -5.88 12.48 2.52
CA ASP A 54 -5.68 11.58 3.64
C ASP A 54 -4.60 10.55 3.30
N LYS A 55 -3.85 10.11 4.31
CA LYS A 55 -2.76 9.15 4.15
C LYS A 55 -3.24 7.74 4.44
N ARG A 56 -2.88 6.78 3.59
CA ARG A 56 -3.16 5.36 3.80
C ARG A 56 -1.92 4.50 3.60
N SER A 57 -1.62 3.68 4.60
CA SER A 57 -0.49 2.76 4.57
C SER A 57 -0.90 1.41 3.98
N TYR A 58 -0.15 0.94 2.99
CA TYR A 58 -0.35 -0.35 2.35
C TYR A 58 0.94 -1.18 2.39
N SER A 59 0.84 -2.41 2.86
CA SER A 59 1.96 -3.35 2.88
C SER A 59 2.36 -3.74 1.47
N ILE A 60 3.67 -3.75 1.21
CA ILE A 60 4.22 -4.26 -0.04
C ILE A 60 4.20 -5.79 0.06
N VAL A 61 3.49 -6.43 -0.86
CA VAL A 61 3.37 -7.90 -0.92
C VAL A 61 4.40 -8.52 -1.86
N GLU A 62 4.89 -7.75 -2.83
CA GLU A 62 5.89 -8.16 -3.81
C GLU A 62 6.66 -6.93 -4.28
N SER A 63 7.94 -7.08 -4.58
CA SER A 63 8.73 -6.04 -5.23
C SER A 63 9.74 -6.68 -6.17
N SER A 64 10.02 -6.04 -7.31
CA SER A 64 11.14 -6.44 -8.16
C SER A 64 12.48 -6.25 -7.43
N GLU A 65 13.51 -7.00 -7.80
CA GLU A 65 14.82 -6.96 -7.14
C GLU A 65 15.47 -5.55 -7.19
N ASP A 66 15.18 -4.80 -8.25
CA ASP A 66 15.63 -3.42 -8.47
C ASP A 66 14.67 -2.36 -7.91
N GLY A 67 13.52 -2.76 -7.34
CA GLY A 67 12.51 -1.87 -6.78
C GLY A 67 11.76 -1.02 -7.83
N THR A 68 11.88 -1.34 -9.12
CA THR A 68 11.15 -0.67 -10.20
C THR A 68 9.66 -0.97 -10.18
N ARG A 69 9.24 -2.07 -9.55
CA ARG A 69 7.84 -2.43 -9.36
C ARG A 69 7.58 -2.82 -7.93
N LEU A 70 6.50 -2.27 -7.38
CA LEU A 70 5.96 -2.60 -6.07
C LEU A 70 4.53 -3.09 -6.24
N ALA A 71 4.18 -4.21 -5.63
CA ALA A 71 2.81 -4.68 -5.58
C ALA A 71 2.25 -4.52 -4.17
N ILE A 72 1.02 -4.01 -4.09
CA ILE A 72 0.23 -3.94 -2.86
C ILE A 72 -1.07 -4.73 -3.04
N SER A 73 -1.60 -5.25 -1.93
CA SER A 73 -2.92 -5.90 -1.91
C SER A 73 -3.87 -5.10 -1.02
N VAL A 74 -5.01 -4.70 -1.59
CA VAL A 74 -5.95 -3.78 -0.96
C VAL A 74 -7.32 -4.44 -0.88
N LEU A 75 -7.76 -4.68 0.35
CA LEU A 75 -9.10 -5.15 0.66
C LEU A 75 -10.07 -3.97 0.69
N LYS A 76 -11.16 -4.09 -0.07
CA LYS A 76 -12.28 -3.16 -0.05
C LYS A 76 -12.99 -3.31 1.28
N ALA A 77 -12.80 -2.35 2.18
CA ALA A 77 -13.56 -2.28 3.41
C ALA A 77 -14.77 -1.34 3.20
N PRO A 78 -16.02 -1.85 3.16
CA PRO A 78 -17.22 -1.04 2.95
C PRO A 78 -17.44 -0.01 4.07
N LEU A 79 -16.93 -0.28 5.27
CA LEU A 79 -16.92 0.64 6.41
C LEU A 79 -15.65 1.51 6.48
N SER A 80 -14.79 1.50 5.45
CA SER A 80 -13.64 2.40 5.42
C SER A 80 -14.11 3.85 5.27
N ARG A 81 -13.31 4.79 5.78
CA ARG A 81 -13.51 6.23 5.59
C ARG A 81 -13.26 6.69 4.15
N GLY A 82 -13.51 5.85 3.12
CA GLY A 82 -13.32 6.16 1.69
C GLY A 82 -11.99 5.71 1.09
N GLY A 83 -10.93 5.49 1.89
CA GLY A 83 -9.58 5.26 1.36
C GLY A 83 -9.43 3.98 0.53
N SER A 84 -10.02 2.86 0.95
CA SER A 84 -9.97 1.63 0.14
C SER A 84 -10.87 1.71 -1.09
N LEU A 85 -11.92 2.54 -1.05
CA LEU A 85 -12.79 2.75 -2.20
C LEU A 85 -12.06 3.53 -3.30
N PHE A 86 -11.34 4.60 -2.92
CA PHE A 86 -10.48 5.35 -3.84
C PHE A 86 -9.43 4.45 -4.51
N ILE A 87 -8.75 3.60 -3.74
CA ILE A 87 -7.75 2.70 -4.34
C ILE A 87 -8.40 1.68 -5.29
N HIS A 88 -9.64 1.28 -5.03
CA HIS A 88 -10.41 0.38 -5.91
C HIS A 88 -10.91 1.05 -7.19
N THR A 89 -10.80 2.37 -7.32
CA THR A 89 -11.10 3.08 -8.57
C THR A 89 -9.86 3.30 -9.45
N LEU A 90 -8.67 2.91 -9.00
CA LEU A 90 -7.45 3.08 -9.78
C LEU A 90 -7.44 2.16 -11.01
N GLU A 91 -6.92 2.69 -12.11
CA GLU A 91 -6.72 1.99 -13.37
C GLU A 91 -5.25 2.07 -13.82
N PRO A 92 -4.76 1.12 -14.64
CA PRO A 92 -3.43 1.25 -15.24
C PRO A 92 -3.28 2.55 -16.02
N GLY A 93 -2.20 3.29 -15.76
CA GLY A 93 -1.93 4.63 -16.26
C GLY A 93 -2.15 5.73 -15.24
N ASP A 94 -2.89 5.47 -14.15
CA ASP A 94 -3.13 6.45 -13.10
C ASP A 94 -1.85 6.79 -12.34
N GLN A 95 -1.76 8.05 -11.92
CA GLN A 95 -0.67 8.55 -11.09
C GLN A 95 -1.17 8.85 -9.68
N LEU A 96 -0.37 8.45 -8.69
CA LEU A 96 -0.63 8.68 -7.29
C LEU A 96 0.66 9.10 -6.57
N GLU A 97 0.51 9.89 -5.51
CA GLU A 97 1.61 10.19 -4.62
C GLU A 97 1.79 9.04 -3.62
N ILE A 98 3.02 8.52 -3.58
CA ILE A 98 3.42 7.45 -2.69
C ILE A 98 4.72 7.79 -1.98
N THR A 99 4.96 7.18 -0.84
CA THR A 99 6.29 7.22 -0.21
C THR A 99 7.22 6.19 -0.83
N GLN A 100 8.53 6.40 -0.66
CA GLN A 100 9.49 5.30 -0.74
C GLN A 100 9.10 4.15 0.21
N PRO A 101 9.53 2.90 -0.04
CA PRO A 101 9.33 1.82 0.92
C PRO A 101 9.81 2.21 2.33
N LEU A 102 8.89 2.17 3.29
CA LEU A 102 9.09 2.47 4.71
C LEU A 102 9.06 1.17 5.51
N GLN A 103 9.99 1.05 6.45
CA GLN A 103 10.06 -0.09 7.36
C GLN A 103 9.88 0.39 8.80
N ASN A 104 8.62 0.54 9.22
CA ASN A 104 8.28 0.95 10.59
C ASN A 104 8.15 -0.25 11.54
N PHE A 105 8.25 -1.48 11.03
CA PHE A 105 8.23 -2.73 11.80
C PHE A 105 9.36 -3.67 11.34
N PRO A 106 10.58 -3.59 11.89
CA PRO A 106 11.59 -4.61 11.64
C PRO A 106 11.10 -5.95 12.19
N LEU A 107 10.98 -6.95 11.31
CA LEU A 107 10.58 -8.32 11.65
C LEU A 107 11.50 -8.90 12.74
N ARG A 108 11.01 -8.96 13.98
CA ARG A 108 11.62 -9.82 15.02
C ARG A 108 11.11 -11.24 14.80
N VAL A 109 12.03 -12.14 14.47
CA VAL A 109 11.80 -13.59 14.31
C VAL A 109 11.38 -14.16 15.68
N GLY A 110 10.12 -14.60 15.84
CA GLY A 110 9.71 -15.38 17.02
C GLY A 110 8.34 -15.13 17.65
N ALA A 111 7.42 -14.38 17.04
CA ALA A 111 6.06 -14.27 17.59
C ALA A 111 5.11 -15.27 16.90
N GLY A 112 4.47 -16.13 17.69
CA GLY A 112 3.61 -17.22 17.20
C GLY A 112 2.29 -16.80 16.54
N ARG A 113 1.97 -15.50 16.50
CA ARG A 113 0.88 -14.89 15.73
C ARG A 113 1.21 -13.41 15.46
N TYR A 114 1.09 -12.98 14.21
CA TYR A 114 1.15 -11.57 13.81
C TYR A 114 -0.22 -11.15 13.28
N ILE A 115 -0.80 -10.08 13.82
CA ILE A 115 -1.96 -9.42 13.21
C ILE A 115 -1.43 -8.46 12.16
N LEU A 116 -1.40 -8.89 10.88
CA LEU A 116 -1.44 -7.96 9.75
C LEU A 116 -2.90 -7.51 9.61
N LEU A 117 -3.17 -6.21 9.65
CA LEU A 117 -4.50 -5.68 9.39
C LEU A 117 -4.82 -5.78 7.89
N ALA A 118 -5.19 -6.98 7.43
CA ALA A 118 -6.14 -7.13 6.35
C ALA A 118 -7.51 -6.80 6.95
N GLY A 119 -8.04 -5.61 6.69
CA GLY A 119 -9.34 -5.20 7.22
C GLY A 119 -10.48 -6.01 6.61
N VAL A 120 -10.76 -7.21 7.11
CA VAL A 120 -12.02 -7.89 6.80
C VAL A 120 -13.11 -7.14 7.55
N SER A 121 -13.91 -6.37 6.82
CA SER A 121 -15.15 -5.83 7.36
C SER A 121 -16.17 -6.96 7.34
N ALA A 122 -16.33 -7.64 8.47
CA ALA A 122 -17.47 -8.51 8.67
C ALA A 122 -18.76 -7.66 8.73
N SER A 123 -19.61 -7.78 7.72
CA SER A 123 -21.05 -7.47 7.79
C SER A 123 -21.69 -8.27 6.65
N ARG A 124 -22.68 -9.17 6.80
CA ARG A 124 -23.85 -9.33 7.70
C ARG A 124 -24.37 -10.79 7.53
N PRO A 125 -25.49 -11.21 8.15
CA PRO A 125 -26.15 -10.79 9.39
C PRO A 125 -25.83 -11.70 10.59
#